data_AF-A0A2V1B845-F1
#
_entry.id   AF-A0A2V1B845-F1
#
_cell.length_a   1.000
_cell.length_b   1.000
_cell.length_c   1.000
_cell.angle_alpha   90.00
_cell.angle_beta   90.00
_cell.angle_gamma   90.00
#
_symmetry.space_group_name_H-M   'P 1'
#
loop_
_entity.id
_entity.type
_entity.pdbx_description
1 polymer ?
#
loop_
_entity_poly.entity_id
_entity_poly.type
_entity_poly.pdbx_seq_one_letter_code
_entity_poly.pdbx_strand_id
1 'polypeptide(L)'
;TPLLLATQYRRSGLVRAFLQQGVNPDPHDYYGSSPLSIAARHCDARAVDLLLTLSRGCVDVNSRDHLGRTPLWWARRGGSDDVMELLLKGGADESSISARDNDVPVPIKAGPASNGSRFIRCDICTMCILDGDIYYHCGDCNFGDFDICQDCYQNGERCLETGHDLVQCPAVI
;
A
#
# COMPACT_ATOMS: atom_id res chain seq x y z
N THR A 1 -2.48 15.58 0.18
CA THR A 1 -2.03 16.63 1.13
C THR A 1 -0.52 16.56 1.31
N PRO A 2 0.16 17.59 1.86
CA PRO A 2 1.63 17.55 2.07
C PRO A 2 2.11 16.37 2.93
N LEU A 3 1.32 15.96 3.93
CA LEU A 3 1.63 14.81 4.77
C LEU A 3 1.61 13.50 3.98
N LEU A 4 0.56 13.27 3.16
CA LEU A 4 0.48 12.09 2.29
C LEU A 4 1.69 11.97 1.36
N LEU A 5 2.11 13.07 0.73
CA LEU A 5 3.29 13.09 -0.15
C LEU A 5 4.58 12.81 0.65
N ALA A 6 4.75 13.41 1.83
CA ALA A 6 5.91 13.14 2.67
C ALA A 6 6.01 11.67 3.07
N THR A 7 4.87 11.04 3.39
CA THR A 7 4.81 9.60 3.69
C THR A 7 5.09 8.77 2.44
N GLN A 8 4.47 9.07 1.30
CA GLN A 8 4.66 8.37 0.03
C GLN A 8 6.15 8.35 -0.38
N TYR A 9 6.85 9.47 -0.20
CA TYR A 9 8.27 9.58 -0.49
C TYR A 9 9.17 9.21 0.70
N ARG A 10 8.62 8.60 1.75
CA ARG A 10 9.36 8.10 2.94
C ARG A 10 10.25 9.16 3.60
N ARG A 11 9.77 10.40 3.62
CA ARG A 11 10.47 11.57 4.19
C ARG A 11 10.09 11.71 5.66
N SER A 12 10.51 10.78 6.52
CA SER A 12 10.08 10.74 7.93
C SER A 12 10.41 12.02 8.71
N GLY A 13 11.43 12.79 8.30
CA GLY A 13 11.71 14.13 8.84
C GLY A 13 10.61 15.15 8.56
N LEU A 14 10.04 15.13 7.34
CA LEU A 14 8.90 15.98 6.97
C LEU A 14 7.62 15.49 7.63
N VAL A 15 7.40 14.17 7.71
CA VAL A 15 6.27 13.58 8.46
C VAL A 15 6.28 14.09 9.90
N ARG A 16 7.42 13.96 10.60
CA ARG A 16 7.57 14.48 11.97
C ARG A 16 7.27 15.98 12.05
N ALA A 17 7.87 16.78 11.17
CA ALA A 17 7.68 18.23 11.18
C ALA A 17 6.21 18.61 11.01
N PHE A 18 5.50 18.00 10.05
CA PHE A 18 4.08 18.29 9.81
C PHE A 18 3.19 17.89 10.99
N LEU A 19 3.43 16.72 11.60
CA LEU A 19 2.68 16.29 12.79
C LEU A 19 2.90 17.23 13.98
N GLN A 20 4.14 17.71 14.18
CA GLN A 20 4.46 18.67 15.24
C GLN A 20 3.82 20.06 15.02
N GLN A 21 3.58 20.44 13.76
CA GLN A 21 2.87 21.67 13.41
C GLN A 21 1.33 21.54 13.50
N GLY A 22 0.81 20.38 13.90
CA GLY A 22 -0.62 20.16 14.06
C GLY A 22 -1.38 20.10 12.73
N VAL A 23 -0.71 19.76 11.63
CA VAL A 23 -1.39 19.38 10.38
C VAL A 23 -2.30 18.19 10.68
N ASN A 24 -3.48 18.12 10.04
CA ASN A 24 -4.33 16.94 10.11
C ASN A 24 -3.49 15.67 9.88
N PRO A 25 -3.40 14.75 10.85
CA PRO A 25 -2.56 13.57 10.74
C PRO A 25 -3.20 12.43 9.93
N ASP A 26 -4.52 12.51 9.68
CA ASP A 26 -5.28 11.46 8.99
C ASP A 26 -6.01 11.92 7.69
N PRO A 27 -5.35 12.67 6.79
CA PRO A 27 -5.92 13.00 5.49
C PRO A 27 -5.97 11.76 4.60
N HIS A 28 -7.08 11.54 3.93
CA HIS A 28 -7.22 10.43 2.98
C HIS A 28 -6.96 10.93 1.55
N ASP A 29 -6.28 10.10 0.75
CA ASP A 29 -6.13 10.36 -0.69
C ASP A 29 -7.38 9.91 -1.48
N TYR A 30 -7.27 9.98 -2.81
CA TYR A 30 -8.35 9.60 -3.71
C TYR A 30 -8.78 8.12 -3.59
N TYR A 31 -7.88 7.24 -3.18
CA TYR A 31 -8.17 5.82 -2.95
C TYR A 31 -8.60 5.52 -1.51
N GLY A 32 -8.75 6.55 -0.67
CA GLY A 32 -8.99 6.36 0.75
C GLY A 32 -7.74 5.90 1.51
N SER A 33 -6.53 6.04 0.94
CA SER A 33 -5.30 5.72 1.66
C SER A 33 -5.00 6.82 2.68
N SER A 34 -4.89 6.45 3.95
CA SER A 34 -4.37 7.30 5.03
C SER A 34 -2.84 7.33 5.02
N PRO A 35 -2.17 8.30 5.67
CA PRO A 35 -0.71 8.27 5.80
C PRO A 35 -0.24 7.00 6.52
N LEU A 36 -1.03 6.47 7.46
CA LEU A 36 -0.68 5.23 8.14
C LEU A 36 -0.69 4.03 7.19
N SER A 37 -1.70 3.92 6.31
CA SER A 37 -1.76 2.87 5.29
C SER A 37 -0.61 2.96 4.28
N ILE A 38 -0.24 4.18 3.86
CA ILE A 38 0.90 4.41 2.94
C ILE A 38 2.21 4.01 3.62
N ALA A 39 2.44 4.41 4.87
CA ALA A 39 3.63 4.03 5.62
C ALA A 39 3.73 2.50 5.78
N ALA A 40 2.59 1.84 6.05
CA ALA A 40 2.53 0.39 6.18
C ALA A 40 2.83 -0.32 4.85
N ARG A 41 2.27 0.15 3.74
CA ARG A 41 2.53 -0.37 2.38
C ARG A 41 4.01 -0.33 2.02
N HIS A 42 4.72 0.73 2.44
CA HIS A 42 6.15 0.91 2.21
C HIS A 42 7.05 0.26 3.26
N CYS A 43 6.48 -0.48 4.22
CA CYS A 43 7.19 -1.06 5.36
C CYS A 43 8.02 -0.03 6.16
N ASP A 44 7.58 1.23 6.21
CA ASP A 44 8.29 2.32 6.87
C ASP A 44 7.90 2.40 8.36
N ALA A 45 8.52 1.53 9.16
CA ALA A 45 8.30 1.45 10.61
C ALA A 45 8.50 2.81 11.32
N ARG A 46 9.42 3.65 10.83
CA ARG A 46 9.67 4.96 11.41
C ARG A 46 8.52 5.93 11.16
N ALA A 47 7.96 5.94 9.95
CA ALA A 47 6.79 6.76 9.66
C ALA A 47 5.56 6.27 10.45
N VAL A 48 5.37 4.95 10.57
CA VAL A 48 4.30 4.35 11.38
C VAL A 48 4.42 4.76 12.85
N ASP A 49 5.60 4.62 13.46
CA ASP A 49 5.84 5.04 14.84
C ASP A 49 5.53 6.54 15.05
N LEU A 50 5.98 7.40 14.13
CA LEU A 50 5.69 8.84 14.19
C LEU A 50 4.20 9.14 14.11
N LEU A 51 3.48 8.48 13.20
CA LEU A 51 2.04 8.67 13.03
C LEU A 51 1.25 8.16 14.25
N LEU A 52 1.63 7.04 14.85
CA LEU A 52 0.95 6.53 16.04
C LEU A 52 1.25 7.38 17.29
N THR A 53 2.48 7.85 17.45
CA THR A 53 2.92 8.56 18.68
C THR A 53 2.62 10.05 18.67
N LEU A 54 2.73 10.73 17.53
CA LEU A 54 2.58 12.20 17.45
C LEU A 54 1.18 12.67 17.09
N SER A 55 0.31 11.79 16.61
CA SER A 55 -1.04 12.16 16.17
C SER A 55 -2.07 12.28 17.28
N ARG A 56 -1.67 12.06 18.55
CA ARG A 56 -2.52 12.25 19.75
C ARG A 56 -3.86 11.52 19.69
N GLY A 57 -3.90 10.34 19.07
CA GLY A 57 -5.13 9.55 18.91
C GLY A 57 -6.07 10.00 17.78
N CYS A 58 -5.65 10.95 16.94
CA CYS A 58 -6.45 11.42 15.80
C CYS A 58 -6.27 10.61 14.51
N VAL A 59 -5.49 9.53 14.54
CA VAL A 59 -5.32 8.60 13.40
C VAL A 59 -6.16 7.36 13.65
N ASP A 60 -6.99 6.98 12.67
CA ASP A 60 -7.67 5.70 12.69
C ASP A 60 -6.71 4.58 12.24
N VAL A 61 -6.26 3.78 13.20
CA VAL A 61 -5.37 2.62 12.95
C VAL A 61 -6.02 1.55 12.07
N ASN A 62 -7.35 1.51 12.02
CA ASN A 62 -8.15 0.54 11.28
C ASN A 62 -8.80 1.15 10.04
N SER A 63 -8.36 2.35 9.61
CA SER A 63 -8.87 3.03 8.40
C SER A 63 -8.86 2.08 7.22
N ARG A 64 -9.96 2.01 6.45
CA ARG A 64 -10.03 1.20 5.24
C ARG A 64 -9.92 2.08 4.01
N ASP A 65 -9.08 1.67 3.07
CA ASP A 65 -9.09 2.25 1.74
C ASP A 65 -10.34 1.80 0.96
N HIS A 66 -10.55 2.35 -0.24
CA HIS A 66 -11.74 2.05 -1.05
C HIS A 66 -11.81 0.59 -1.55
N LEU A 67 -10.72 -0.18 -1.42
CA LEU A 67 -10.71 -1.63 -1.67
C LEU A 67 -10.87 -2.44 -0.37
N GLY A 68 -11.18 -1.78 0.75
CA GLY A 68 -11.41 -2.40 2.05
C GLY A 68 -10.15 -2.79 2.82
N ARG A 69 -8.97 -2.36 2.39
CA ARG A 69 -7.67 -2.76 2.97
C ARG A 69 -7.30 -1.86 4.14
N THR A 70 -6.84 -2.47 5.23
CA THR A 70 -6.36 -1.76 6.43
C THR A 70 -4.84 -1.53 6.39
N PRO A 71 -4.28 -0.64 7.23
CA PRO A 71 -2.83 -0.55 7.40
C PRO A 71 -2.18 -1.89 7.78
N LEU A 72 -2.84 -2.71 8.61
CA LEU A 72 -2.33 -4.03 9.00
C LEU A 72 -2.27 -4.99 7.81
N TRP A 73 -3.29 -4.96 6.94
CA TRP A 73 -3.30 -5.70 5.68
C TRP A 73 -2.08 -5.34 4.81
N TRP A 74 -1.81 -4.05 4.65
CA TRP A 74 -0.64 -3.56 3.90
C TRP A 74 0.69 -3.99 4.51
N ALA A 75 0.83 -3.91 5.84
CA ALA A 75 2.04 -4.32 6.56
C ALA A 75 2.34 -5.81 6.38
N ARG A 76 1.30 -6.66 6.50
CA ARG A 76 1.40 -8.11 6.27
C ARG A 76 1.83 -8.39 4.84
N ARG A 77 1.24 -7.70 3.86
CA ARG A 77 1.58 -7.91 2.45
C ARG A 77 3.00 -7.47 2.12
N GLY A 78 3.46 -6.39 2.73
CA GLY A 78 4.85 -5.94 2.65
C GLY A 78 5.84 -6.88 3.36
N GLY A 79 5.36 -7.78 4.22
CA GLY A 79 6.18 -8.75 4.95
C GLY A 79 7.01 -8.13 6.07
N SER A 80 6.52 -7.04 6.68
CA SER A 80 7.23 -6.32 7.74
C SER A 80 6.63 -6.61 9.11
N ASP A 81 7.24 -7.55 9.82
CA ASP A 81 6.87 -7.91 11.19
C ASP A 81 6.96 -6.71 12.13
N ASP A 82 7.99 -5.86 11.99
CA ASP A 82 8.16 -4.63 12.78
C ASP A 82 6.96 -3.69 12.65
N VAL A 83 6.49 -3.45 11.42
CA VAL A 83 5.33 -2.60 11.17
C VAL A 83 4.06 -3.24 11.70
N MET A 84 3.89 -4.55 11.50
CA MET A 84 2.73 -5.27 12.03
C MET A 84 2.68 -5.16 13.56
N GLU A 85 3.81 -5.35 14.24
CA GLU A 85 3.90 -5.23 15.70
C GLU A 85 3.54 -3.81 16.17
N LEU A 86 4.05 -2.77 15.49
CA LEU A 86 3.70 -1.38 15.80
C LEU A 86 2.20 -1.11 15.64
N LEU A 87 1.59 -1.58 14.55
CA LEU A 87 0.15 -1.40 14.30
C LEU A 87 -0.71 -2.14 15.32
N LEU A 88 -0.35 -3.39 15.67
CA LEU A 88 -1.05 -4.17 16.70
C LEU A 88 -0.94 -3.51 18.07
N LYS A 89 0.25 -3.01 18.45
CA LYS A 89 0.43 -2.19 19.68
C LYS A 89 -0.39 -0.90 19.63
N GLY A 90 -0.59 -0.34 18.44
CA GLY A 90 -1.43 0.82 18.18
C GLY A 90 -2.94 0.55 18.18
N GLY A 91 -3.38 -0.69 18.41
CA GLY A 91 -4.80 -1.07 18.47
C GLY A 91 -5.40 -1.53 17.13
N ALA A 92 -4.58 -1.93 16.17
CA ALA A 92 -5.07 -2.56 14.95
C ALA A 92 -5.80 -3.87 15.25
N ASP A 93 -6.92 -4.10 14.55
CA ASP A 93 -7.69 -5.34 14.64
C ASP A 93 -7.01 -6.46 13.85
N GLU A 94 -6.53 -7.48 14.56
CA GLU A 94 -5.87 -8.66 13.99
C GLU A 94 -6.79 -9.44 13.02
N SER A 95 -8.11 -9.36 13.20
CA SER A 95 -9.09 -10.02 12.32
C SER A 95 -9.30 -9.30 10.99
N SER A 96 -8.73 -8.11 10.80
CA SER A 96 -8.81 -7.35 9.54
C SER A 96 -8.02 -7.96 8.38
N ILE A 97 -7.36 -9.10 8.61
CA ILE A 97 -6.72 -9.96 7.63
C ILE A 97 -7.79 -10.92 7.06
N SER A 98 -8.65 -10.46 6.15
CA SER A 98 -9.77 -11.29 5.68
C SER A 98 -9.31 -12.48 4.80
N ALA A 99 -10.07 -13.59 4.84
CA ALA A 99 -9.74 -14.90 4.28
C ALA A 99 -9.53 -15.01 2.75
N ARG A 100 -9.64 -13.94 1.95
CA ARG A 100 -9.15 -13.95 0.55
C ARG A 100 -7.62 -13.86 0.45
N ASP A 101 -6.96 -13.59 1.58
CA ASP A 101 -5.50 -13.57 1.72
C ASP A 101 -4.90 -14.95 2.09
N ASN A 102 -5.74 -15.96 2.35
CA ASN A 102 -5.29 -17.26 2.89
C ASN A 102 -4.48 -18.12 1.90
N ASP A 103 -4.43 -17.76 0.61
CA ASP A 103 -3.65 -18.44 -0.43
C ASP A 103 -2.53 -17.56 -1.02
N VAL A 104 -2.09 -16.51 -0.32
CA VAL A 104 -0.96 -15.71 -0.80
C VAL A 104 0.30 -16.17 -0.07
N PRO A 105 1.23 -16.89 -0.73
CA PRO A 105 2.56 -17.04 -0.18
C PRO A 105 3.10 -15.64 0.09
N VAL A 106 3.35 -15.34 1.36
CA VAL A 106 4.46 -14.46 1.74
C VAL A 106 5.63 -14.93 0.87
N PRO A 107 6.38 -14.05 0.17
CA PRO A 107 7.63 -14.48 -0.43
C PRO A 107 8.58 -14.84 0.71
N ILE A 108 8.41 -16.03 1.30
CA ILE A 108 9.37 -16.65 2.21
C ILE A 108 10.50 -17.05 1.29
N LYS A 109 11.49 -16.17 1.23
CA LYS A 109 12.63 -16.07 0.32
C LYS A 109 12.37 -15.07 -0.82
N ALA A 110 12.88 -13.87 -0.59
CA ALA A 110 13.71 -13.25 -1.62
C ALA A 110 14.67 -14.33 -2.15
N GLY A 111 14.38 -14.87 -3.34
CA GLY A 111 15.42 -15.49 -4.14
C GLY A 111 16.55 -14.47 -4.34
N PRO A 112 17.79 -14.92 -4.58
CA PRO A 112 18.90 -13.99 -4.78
C PRO A 112 18.48 -12.98 -5.83
N ALA A 113 18.66 -11.69 -5.53
CA ALA A 113 18.45 -10.62 -6.48
C ALA A 113 19.28 -10.90 -7.73
N SER A 114 18.66 -11.53 -8.73
CA SER A 114 19.17 -11.54 -10.09
C SER A 114 18.95 -10.14 -10.62
N ASN A 115 19.98 -9.33 -10.41
CA ASN A 115 20.31 -8.10 -11.08
C ASN A 115 19.36 -7.73 -12.25
N GLY A 116 18.32 -6.93 -11.99
CA GLY A 116 17.65 -6.14 -13.03
C GLY A 116 16.14 -6.28 -13.23
N SER A 117 15.46 -7.31 -12.75
CA SER A 117 14.01 -7.46 -13.00
C SER A 117 13.15 -6.53 -12.13
N ARG A 118 12.27 -5.75 -12.76
CA ARG A 118 11.32 -4.84 -12.09
C ARG A 118 10.19 -5.66 -11.49
N PHE A 119 10.09 -5.71 -10.17
CA PHE A 119 8.95 -6.32 -9.49
C PHE A 119 7.70 -5.45 -9.65
N ILE A 120 6.79 -5.82 -10.56
CA ILE A 120 5.46 -5.20 -10.70
C ILE A 120 4.49 -5.95 -9.77
N ARG A 121 3.61 -5.21 -9.06
CA ARG A 121 2.56 -5.80 -8.21
C ARG A 121 1.20 -5.32 -8.66
N CYS A 122 0.22 -6.21 -8.61
CA CYS A 122 -1.17 -5.85 -8.87
C CYS A 122 -1.73 -4.95 -7.75
N ASP A 123 -2.20 -3.74 -8.03
CA ASP A 123 -2.81 -2.84 -7.05
C ASP A 123 -4.15 -3.34 -6.50
N ILE A 124 -4.73 -4.42 -7.04
CA ILE A 124 -5.94 -5.05 -6.53
C ILE A 124 -5.59 -6.23 -5.62
N CYS A 125 -5.10 -7.34 -6.19
CA CYS A 125 -4.80 -8.56 -5.43
C CYS A 125 -3.40 -8.59 -4.83
N THR A 126 -2.54 -7.62 -5.19
CA THR A 126 -1.14 -7.49 -4.74
C THR A 126 -0.21 -8.62 -5.11
N MET A 127 -0.65 -9.64 -5.84
CA MET A 127 0.22 -10.66 -6.42
C MET A 127 1.30 -10.03 -7.29
N CYS A 128 2.51 -10.61 -7.23
CA CYS A 128 3.58 -10.22 -8.15
C CYS A 128 3.16 -10.60 -9.56
N ILE A 129 3.34 -9.66 -10.48
CA ILE A 129 3.28 -9.90 -11.93
C ILE A 129 4.71 -10.24 -12.32
N LEU A 130 4.95 -11.46 -12.81
CA LEU A 130 6.28 -11.95 -13.13
C LEU A 130 6.69 -11.50 -14.54
N ASP A 131 7.99 -11.54 -14.81
CA ASP A 131 8.51 -11.24 -16.15
C ASP A 131 7.88 -12.18 -17.18
N GLY A 132 7.32 -11.61 -18.25
CA GLY A 132 6.56 -12.34 -19.27
C GLY A 132 5.05 -12.46 -19.02
N ASP A 133 4.55 -12.11 -17.83
CA ASP A 133 3.11 -12.07 -17.57
C ASP A 133 2.45 -10.86 -18.27
N ILE A 134 1.17 -11.03 -18.59
CA ILE A 134 0.32 -9.93 -19.05
C ILE A 134 -0.21 -9.18 -17.83
N TYR A 135 -0.10 -7.86 -17.87
CA TYR A 135 -0.75 -6.98 -16.90
C TYR A 135 -1.41 -5.80 -17.60
N TYR A 136 -2.13 -5.02 -16.81
CA TYR A 136 -2.90 -3.88 -17.29
C TYR A 136 -2.52 -2.64 -16.49
N HIS A 137 -2.14 -1.58 -17.18
CA HIS A 137 -1.66 -0.35 -16.60
C HIS A 137 -2.64 0.79 -16.83
N CYS A 138 -2.94 1.57 -15.80
CA CYS A 138 -3.64 2.84 -15.92
C CYS A 138 -2.67 3.98 -15.61
N GLY A 139 -2.33 4.75 -16.65
CA GLY A 139 -1.40 5.89 -16.55
C GLY A 139 -1.97 7.11 -15.82
N ASP A 140 -3.29 7.16 -15.63
CA ASP A 140 -3.99 8.27 -14.96
C ASP A 140 -4.14 8.05 -13.46
N CYS A 141 -4.03 6.80 -13.01
CA CYS A 141 -4.30 6.36 -11.64
C CYS A 141 -3.02 6.09 -10.84
N ASN A 142 -3.09 6.24 -9.51
CA ASN A 142 -1.96 5.99 -8.59
C ASN A 142 -0.66 6.71 -9.03
N PHE A 143 -0.76 7.95 -9.53
CA PHE A 143 0.37 8.70 -10.11
C PHE A 143 1.04 8.02 -11.31
N GLY A 144 0.26 7.27 -12.10
CA GLY A 144 0.75 6.49 -13.23
C GLY A 144 1.47 5.23 -12.79
N ASP A 145 1.03 4.59 -11.71
CA ASP A 145 1.58 3.35 -11.15
C ASP A 145 0.43 2.39 -10.78
N PHE A 146 -0.73 2.50 -11.44
CA PHE A 146 -1.85 1.59 -11.19
C PHE A 146 -1.76 0.40 -12.14
N ASP A 147 -1.22 -0.71 -11.64
CA ASP A 147 -1.00 -1.94 -12.38
C ASP A 147 -1.92 -3.03 -11.84
N ILE A 148 -2.61 -3.77 -12.69
CA ILE A 148 -3.40 -4.94 -12.25
C ILE A 148 -3.04 -6.18 -13.05
N CYS A 149 -2.97 -7.32 -12.37
CA CYS A 149 -2.67 -8.59 -13.04
C CYS A 149 -3.83 -9.01 -13.96
N GLN A 150 -3.51 -9.91 -14.89
CA GLN A 150 -4.49 -10.47 -15.82
C GLN A 150 -5.73 -11.04 -15.12
N ASP A 151 -5.57 -11.76 -14.02
CA ASP A 151 -6.70 -12.37 -13.30
C ASP A 151 -7.65 -11.32 -12.72
N CYS A 152 -7.13 -10.26 -12.10
CA CYS A 152 -7.94 -9.15 -11.60
C CYS A 152 -8.68 -8.46 -12.75
N TYR A 153 -7.98 -8.19 -13.86
CA TYR A 153 -8.61 -7.61 -15.03
C TYR A 153 -9.74 -8.47 -15.59
N GLN A 154 -9.54 -9.79 -15.68
CA GLN A 154 -10.55 -10.74 -16.16
C GLN A 154 -11.75 -10.87 -15.22
N ASN A 155 -11.54 -10.70 -13.91
CA ASN A 155 -12.63 -10.66 -12.91
C ASN A 155 -13.42 -9.34 -12.91
N GLY A 156 -13.10 -8.40 -13.82
CA GLY A 156 -13.79 -7.12 -13.94
C GLY A 156 -13.26 -6.03 -13.02
N GLU A 157 -12.15 -6.28 -12.31
CA GLU A 157 -11.52 -5.28 -11.45
C GLU A 157 -10.92 -4.16 -12.31
N ARG A 158 -11.10 -2.91 -11.89
CA ARG A 158 -10.64 -1.70 -12.60
C ARG A 158 -10.15 -0.67 -11.59
N CYS A 159 -9.52 0.40 -12.07
CA CYS A 159 -9.37 1.60 -11.25
C CYS A 159 -10.75 2.19 -10.91
N LEU A 160 -10.81 3.02 -9.86
CA LEU A 160 -12.06 3.59 -9.35
C LEU A 160 -12.80 4.47 -10.38
N GLU A 161 -12.07 5.07 -11.33
CA GLU A 161 -12.65 5.92 -12.38
C GLU A 161 -13.18 5.08 -13.55
N THR A 162 -14.45 5.28 -13.91
CA THR A 162 -15.13 4.53 -14.98
C THR A 162 -14.74 4.98 -16.40
N GLY A 163 -13.98 6.07 -16.52
CA GLY A 163 -13.52 6.63 -17.80
C GLY A 163 -12.05 6.41 -18.10
N HIS A 164 -11.30 5.73 -17.23
CA HIS A 164 -9.90 5.45 -17.47
C HIS A 164 -9.72 4.10 -18.18
N ASP A 165 -8.86 4.10 -19.19
CA ASP A 165 -8.54 2.89 -19.94
C ASP A 165 -7.36 2.16 -19.29
N LEU A 166 -7.52 0.86 -19.12
CA LEU A 166 -6.46 -0.04 -18.73
C LEU A 166 -5.77 -0.57 -19.98
N VAL A 167 -4.53 -0.15 -20.19
CA VAL A 167 -3.71 -0.55 -21.33
C VAL A 167 -3.04 -1.87 -21.01
N GLN A 168 -3.20 -2.86 -21.88
CA GLN A 168 -2.49 -4.13 -21.76
C GLN A 168 -0.99 -3.92 -22.01
N CYS A 169 -0.16 -4.33 -21.05
CA CYS A 169 1.29 -4.24 -21.11
C CYS A 169 1.91 -5.65 -20.98
N PRO A 170 2.92 -5.99 -21.79
CA PRO A 170 3.79 -7.12 -21.49
C PRO A 170 4.74 -6.72 -20.35
N ALA A 171 4.87 -7.55 -19.30
CA ALA A 171 5.89 -7.33 -18.27
C ALA A 171 7.28 -7.22 -18.92
N VAL A 172 8.02 -6.15 -18.58
CA VAL A 172 9.27 -5.78 -19.26
C VAL A 172 10.33 -6.86 -19.05
N ILE A 173 10.98 -7.26 -20.15
CA ILE A 173 12.09 -8.24 -20.21
C ILE A 173 13.36 -7.69 -19.59
#